data_AF-A0A2T1C3T2-F1
#
_entry.id   AF-A0A2T1C3T2-F1
#
_cell.length_a   1.000
_cell.length_b   1.000
_cell.length_c   1.000
_cell.angle_alpha   90.00
_cell.angle_beta   90.00
_cell.angle_gamma   90.00
#
_symmetry.space_group_name_H-M   'P 1'
#
loop_
_entity.id
_entity.type
_entity.pdbx_description
1 polymer ?
#
loop_
_entity_poly.entity_id
_entity_poly.type
_entity_poly.pdbx_seq_one_letter_code
_entity_poly.pdbx_strand_id
1 'polypeptide(L)'
;MNEKLKAIFKRQSSEHGSTLPLVIGMGAMMMLASVILIIQSQEGQNIAQGRTNTGNSLAIAEGGVARTLVLLTKPNNAVLLTRNYDLINSKTGKTYLGADGFGNTGDEETAIVQEWTNSCPCPNNLGPPDITYNGNIGTNGQYKLLAYRYNATDKTGTFLVEGKEGTLAAAHIAVKVSVKSSSINFPGVLARKSVDLRGRTVSGANGNVYYNPAFSNNPSLTAAAAPGDPNRLQYLNALWSGPSDNVSGTIFAYPLNPTIPTDPPPGAIDLGLVKESLTISNNTGGIKYYNVEKIDFDTGRTLTVDTTQGPVYIYIEDEIILKGNSKIRNVRSDGQPPRVGDLRLILGQADFDEIFIYDNTCIDTAFIYNATSDVHLFGSGDGCPSNGNSNIDGVVWAEDISDTTTSSTSGINVPDDVSSLSDLLSTTGLNVDAKNQFGGVKSWQRVKL
;
A
#
# COMPACT_ATOMS: atom_id res chain seq x y z
N MET A 1 112.85 41.63 -55.00
CA MET A 1 113.50 41.22 -53.74
C MET A 1 112.79 41.94 -52.60
N ASN A 2 112.62 41.22 -51.47
CA ASN A 2 111.83 41.50 -50.26
C ASN A 2 110.35 41.09 -50.33
N GLU A 3 110.02 39.85 -49.98
CA GLU A 3 109.95 39.30 -48.59
C GLU A 3 108.90 40.04 -47.75
N LYS A 4 107.61 39.72 -47.98
CA LYS A 4 106.52 39.77 -46.97
C LYS A 4 105.26 39.04 -47.48
N LEU A 5 105.49 37.96 -48.22
CA LEU A 5 104.50 37.11 -48.85
C LEU A 5 104.71 35.68 -48.33
N LYS A 6 104.46 35.43 -47.03
CA LYS A 6 104.40 34.08 -46.42
C LYS A 6 104.13 34.10 -44.92
N ALA A 7 103.01 34.68 -44.49
CA ALA A 7 102.39 34.30 -43.23
C ALA A 7 100.92 34.73 -43.29
N ILE A 8 100.01 33.86 -42.85
CA ILE A 8 98.55 34.02 -42.90
C ILE A 8 97.91 33.55 -44.23
N PHE A 9 98.39 32.42 -44.76
CA PHE A 9 97.48 31.40 -45.28
C PHE A 9 97.42 30.28 -44.24
N LYS A 10 96.64 30.49 -43.17
CA LYS A 10 96.16 29.40 -42.31
C LYS A 10 94.67 29.24 -42.53
N ARG A 11 94.40 28.46 -43.58
CA ARG A 11 93.22 27.65 -43.87
C ARG A 11 92.28 27.47 -42.67
N GLN A 12 91.06 27.99 -42.79
CA GLN A 12 89.83 27.32 -42.39
C GLN A 12 88.63 28.04 -43.03
N SER A 13 88.14 27.46 -44.12
CA SER A 13 86.76 27.62 -44.55
C SER A 13 85.89 27.03 -43.43
N SER A 14 85.45 27.87 -42.50
CA SER A 14 84.40 27.51 -41.55
C SER A 14 83.08 27.80 -42.24
N GLU A 15 82.40 26.73 -42.66
CA GLU A 15 80.98 26.78 -42.98
C GLU A 15 80.25 27.34 -41.75
N HIS A 16 79.88 28.62 -41.78
CA HIS A 16 78.81 29.13 -40.92
C HIS A 16 77.49 28.69 -41.52
N GLY A 17 77.27 27.38 -41.39
CA GLY A 17 76.05 26.70 -41.74
C GLY A 17 74.89 27.19 -40.89
N SER A 18 73.73 27.15 -41.53
CA SER A 18 72.35 27.29 -41.09
C SER A 18 71.95 26.53 -39.79
N THR A 19 72.75 26.58 -38.73
CA THR A 19 72.44 25.94 -37.44
C THR A 19 71.58 26.82 -36.55
N LEU A 20 71.71 28.15 -36.63
CA LEU A 20 70.92 29.06 -35.79
C LEU A 20 69.39 28.98 -36.06
N PRO A 21 68.90 29.04 -37.32
CA PRO A 21 67.46 28.93 -37.60
C PRO A 21 66.93 27.52 -37.28
N LEU A 22 67.78 26.50 -37.41
CA LEU A 22 67.43 25.10 -37.19
C LEU A 22 67.30 24.79 -35.69
N VAL A 23 68.19 25.34 -34.86
CA VAL A 23 68.11 25.26 -33.39
C VAL A 23 66.92 26.06 -32.85
N ILE A 24 66.65 27.26 -33.39
CA ILE A 24 65.47 28.05 -33.03
C ILE A 24 64.19 27.33 -33.44
N GLY A 25 64.15 26.72 -34.64
CA GLY A 25 63.02 25.93 -35.13
C GLY A 25 62.76 24.66 -34.29
N MET A 26 63.81 23.91 -33.94
CA MET A 26 63.69 22.76 -33.05
C MET A 26 63.25 23.17 -31.63
N GLY A 27 63.78 24.27 -31.09
CA GLY A 27 63.37 24.81 -29.80
C GLY A 27 61.89 25.20 -29.76
N ALA A 28 61.40 25.84 -30.82
CA ALA A 28 59.98 26.19 -30.95
C ALA A 28 59.08 24.95 -31.06
N MET A 29 59.49 23.93 -31.83
CA MET A 29 58.75 22.67 -31.95
C MET A 29 58.72 21.89 -30.64
N MET A 30 59.81 21.88 -29.87
CA MET A 30 59.83 21.27 -28.54
C MET A 30 58.91 22.01 -27.56
N MET A 31 58.86 23.35 -27.58
CA MET A 31 57.91 24.11 -26.76
C MET A 31 56.46 23.80 -27.14
N LEU A 32 56.13 23.73 -28.42
CA LEU A 32 54.77 23.36 -28.87
C LEU A 32 54.40 21.95 -28.43
N ALA A 33 55.31 20.99 -28.56
CA ALA A 33 55.09 19.62 -28.06
C ALA A 33 54.88 19.60 -26.54
N SER A 34 55.66 20.38 -25.78
CA SER A 34 55.47 20.51 -24.32
C SER A 34 54.11 21.13 -23.96
N VAL A 35 53.67 22.18 -24.67
CA VAL A 35 52.37 22.81 -24.43
C VAL A 35 51.22 21.86 -24.73
N ILE A 36 51.30 21.10 -25.83
CA ILE A 36 50.28 20.10 -26.18
C ILE A 36 50.19 19.01 -25.11
N LEU A 37 51.32 18.51 -24.61
CA LEU A 37 51.35 17.51 -23.53
C LEU A 37 50.78 18.06 -22.22
N ILE A 38 51.01 19.33 -21.88
CA ILE A 38 50.42 19.99 -20.71
C ILE A 38 48.90 20.09 -20.85
N ILE A 39 48.40 20.52 -22.03
CA ILE A 39 46.96 20.61 -22.29
C ILE A 39 46.29 19.23 -22.19
N GLN A 40 46.88 18.21 -22.82
CA GLN A 40 46.37 16.83 -22.74
C GLN A 40 46.39 16.28 -21.30
N SER A 41 47.43 16.61 -20.52
CA SER A 41 47.51 16.23 -19.11
C SER A 41 46.43 16.91 -18.26
N GLN A 42 46.14 18.19 -18.52
CA GLN A 42 45.07 18.92 -17.82
C GLN A 42 43.68 18.38 -18.19
N GLU A 43 43.45 18.05 -19.46
CA GLU A 43 42.21 17.43 -19.90
C GLU A 43 42.00 16.05 -19.25
N GLY A 44 43.04 15.22 -19.20
CA GLY A 44 43.01 13.93 -18.52
C GLY A 44 42.71 14.06 -17.01
N GLN A 45 43.33 15.03 -16.34
CA GLN A 45 43.05 15.32 -14.92
C GLN A 45 41.62 15.81 -14.71
N ASN A 46 41.11 16.69 -15.57
CA ASN A 46 39.74 17.20 -15.47
C ASN A 46 38.69 16.10 -15.69
N ILE A 47 38.91 15.19 -16.65
CA ILE A 47 38.03 14.03 -16.87
C ILE A 47 38.08 13.07 -15.70
N ALA A 48 39.27 12.75 -15.19
CA ALA A 48 39.44 11.89 -14.03
C ALA A 48 38.76 12.49 -12.79
N GLN A 49 38.97 13.78 -12.52
CA GLN A 49 38.32 14.51 -11.44
C GLN A 49 36.80 14.53 -11.62
N GLY A 50 36.31 14.77 -12.84
CA GLY A 50 34.88 14.74 -13.15
C GLY A 50 34.25 13.37 -12.89
N ARG A 51 34.95 12.28 -13.22
CA ARG A 51 34.51 10.90 -12.92
C ARG A 51 34.47 10.62 -11.42
N THR A 52 35.50 11.00 -10.68
CA THR A 52 35.56 10.84 -9.22
C THR A 52 34.44 11.62 -8.55
N ASN A 53 34.24 12.89 -8.92
CA ASN A 53 33.18 13.75 -8.38
C ASN A 53 31.78 13.19 -8.65
N THR A 54 31.57 12.64 -9.85
CA THR A 54 30.31 11.99 -10.23
C THR A 54 30.09 10.69 -9.44
N GLY A 55 31.16 9.90 -9.24
CA GLY A 55 31.13 8.68 -8.45
C GLY A 55 30.79 8.95 -6.98
N ASN A 56 31.41 9.97 -6.39
CA ASN A 56 31.14 10.37 -5.01
C ASN A 56 29.70 10.87 -4.82
N SER A 57 29.21 11.72 -5.73
CA SER A 57 27.82 12.21 -5.67
C SER A 57 26.81 11.09 -5.85
N LEU A 58 27.12 10.08 -6.68
CA LEU A 58 26.32 8.87 -6.81
C LEU A 58 26.30 8.04 -5.52
N ALA A 59 27.46 7.78 -4.92
CA ALA A 59 27.55 7.05 -3.66
C ALA A 59 26.77 7.76 -2.53
N ILE A 60 26.80 9.10 -2.51
CA ILE A 60 25.97 9.90 -1.60
C ILE A 60 24.48 9.73 -1.91
N ALA A 61 24.08 9.73 -3.18
CA ALA A 61 22.69 9.49 -3.56
C ALA A 61 22.21 8.09 -3.14
N GLU A 62 23.03 7.05 -3.31
CA GLU A 62 22.73 5.67 -2.88
C GLU A 62 22.59 5.58 -1.35
N GLY A 63 23.50 6.20 -0.60
CA GLY A 63 23.37 6.30 0.85
C GLY A 63 22.14 7.11 1.28
N GLY A 64 21.76 8.11 0.49
CA GLY A 64 20.55 8.90 0.68
C GLY A 64 19.30 8.05 0.50
N VAL A 65 19.26 7.22 -0.54
CA VAL A 65 18.19 6.24 -0.74
C VAL A 65 18.08 5.29 0.46
N ALA A 66 19.20 4.74 0.94
CA ALA A 66 19.19 3.85 2.09
C ALA A 66 18.62 4.56 3.34
N ARG A 67 19.00 5.81 3.59
CA ARG A 67 18.45 6.60 4.71
C ARG A 67 16.97 6.91 4.54
N THR A 68 16.54 7.29 3.33
CA THR A 68 15.13 7.53 3.02
C THR A 68 14.30 6.26 3.23
N LEU A 69 14.78 5.09 2.79
CA LEU A 69 14.12 3.81 3.04
C LEU A 69 14.00 3.54 4.54
N VAL A 70 15.08 3.68 5.31
CA VAL A 70 15.05 3.50 6.77
C VAL A 70 14.03 4.44 7.43
N LEU A 71 14.03 5.73 7.05
CA LEU A 71 13.06 6.70 7.56
C LEU A 71 11.62 6.29 7.26
N LEU A 72 11.34 5.88 6.02
CA LEU A 72 10.01 5.49 5.58
C LEU A 72 9.55 4.12 6.15
N THR A 73 10.49 3.27 6.60
CA THR A 73 10.17 2.03 7.33
C THR A 73 9.89 2.24 8.82
N LYS A 74 10.13 3.44 9.37
CA LYS A 74 9.79 3.71 10.77
C LYS A 74 8.27 3.59 10.96
N PRO A 75 7.79 3.01 12.09
CA PRO A 75 6.37 2.82 12.33
C PRO A 75 5.52 4.09 12.19
N ASN A 76 6.02 5.23 12.69
CA ASN A 76 5.32 6.53 12.60
C ASN A 76 5.26 7.11 11.17
N ASN A 77 6.11 6.66 10.26
CA ASN A 77 6.18 7.15 8.88
C ASN A 77 5.46 6.23 7.88
N ALA A 78 4.96 5.07 8.32
CA ALA A 78 4.24 4.13 7.47
C ALA A 78 3.02 4.78 6.78
N VAL A 79 2.31 5.68 7.47
CA VAL A 79 1.17 6.43 6.89
C VAL A 79 1.56 7.25 5.65
N LEU A 80 2.82 7.67 5.53
CA LEU A 80 3.31 8.46 4.40
C LEU A 80 3.45 7.64 3.11
N LEU A 81 3.52 6.31 3.20
CA LEU A 81 3.70 5.43 2.04
C LEU A 81 2.49 5.38 1.09
N THR A 82 1.35 5.90 1.51
CA THR A 82 0.16 6.03 0.66
C THR A 82 -0.18 7.49 0.35
N ARG A 83 0.73 8.41 0.67
CA ARG A 83 0.58 9.86 0.49
C ARG A 83 1.65 10.38 -0.44
N ASN A 84 1.34 11.42 -1.21
CA ASN A 84 2.25 12.01 -2.16
C ASN A 84 3.09 13.17 -1.56
N TYR A 85 4.34 13.27 -1.99
CA TYR A 85 5.22 14.40 -1.71
C TYR A 85 6.05 14.69 -2.95
N ASP A 86 5.76 15.77 -3.66
CA ASP A 86 6.44 16.13 -4.90
C ASP A 86 6.47 17.64 -5.05
N LEU A 87 7.67 18.20 -4.95
CA LEU A 87 7.89 19.63 -5.06
C LEU A 87 8.08 20.04 -6.52
N ILE A 88 7.89 21.32 -6.80
CA ILE A 88 8.20 21.87 -8.13
C ILE A 88 9.72 21.88 -8.35
N ASN A 89 10.14 21.29 -9.46
CA ASN A 89 11.48 21.42 -10.00
C ASN A 89 11.66 22.85 -10.54
N SER A 90 12.63 23.58 -9.96
CA SER A 90 12.90 24.97 -10.30
C SER A 90 13.37 25.19 -11.74
N LYS A 91 13.85 24.14 -12.43
CA LYS A 91 14.28 24.22 -13.84
C LYS A 91 13.13 24.09 -14.82
N THR A 92 12.14 23.26 -14.52
CA THR A 92 11.05 22.91 -15.45
C THR A 92 9.74 23.62 -15.11
N GLY A 93 9.58 24.10 -13.87
CA GLY A 93 8.32 24.66 -13.39
C GLY A 93 7.22 23.61 -13.17
N LYS A 94 7.57 22.32 -13.20
CA LYS A 94 6.67 21.19 -12.97
C LYS A 94 7.17 20.31 -11.82
N THR A 95 6.34 19.37 -11.35
CA THR A 95 6.76 18.34 -10.37
C THR A 95 7.92 17.48 -10.90
N TYR A 96 8.67 16.84 -10.00
CA TYR A 96 9.80 15.99 -10.40
C TYR A 96 9.34 14.66 -11.00
N LEU A 97 8.21 14.14 -10.53
CA LEU A 97 7.59 12.92 -11.01
C LEU A 97 6.17 13.23 -11.52
N GLY A 98 5.74 12.46 -12.51
CA GLY A 98 4.36 12.34 -12.96
C GLY A 98 3.51 11.54 -11.98
N ALA A 99 2.21 11.45 -12.28
CA ALA A 99 1.26 10.65 -11.51
C ALA A 99 1.59 9.14 -11.59
N ASP A 100 2.22 8.71 -12.68
CA ASP A 100 2.72 7.34 -12.84
C ASP A 100 4.00 7.03 -12.02
N GLY A 101 4.59 8.06 -11.40
CA GLY A 101 5.81 8.00 -10.61
C GLY A 101 7.10 8.01 -11.44
N PHE A 102 7.04 8.30 -12.73
CA PHE A 102 8.20 8.49 -13.60
C PHE A 102 8.39 9.97 -13.92
N GLY A 103 9.63 10.37 -14.25
CA GLY A 103 9.91 11.75 -14.64
C GLY A 103 10.06 11.87 -16.16
N ASN A 104 9.72 13.05 -16.70
CA ASN A 104 9.75 13.41 -18.12
C ASN A 104 8.79 12.59 -19.00
N THR A 105 7.64 12.19 -18.46
CA THR A 105 6.56 11.45 -19.11
C THR A 105 5.45 12.37 -19.63
N GLY A 106 5.45 13.64 -19.23
CA GLY A 106 4.52 14.65 -19.72
C GLY A 106 3.25 14.82 -18.87
N ASP A 107 3.06 13.96 -17.88
CA ASP A 107 2.00 13.99 -16.87
C ASP A 107 2.40 14.72 -15.58
N GLU A 108 3.54 15.43 -15.57
CA GLU A 108 3.97 16.22 -14.44
C GLU A 108 3.08 17.44 -14.24
N GLU A 109 2.77 17.72 -12.98
CA GLU A 109 1.84 18.76 -12.58
C GLU A 109 2.55 20.11 -12.41
N THR A 110 1.81 21.20 -12.58
CA THR A 110 2.33 22.57 -12.36
C THR A 110 2.13 23.06 -10.93
N ALA A 111 1.48 22.27 -10.08
CA ALA A 111 1.24 22.58 -8.67
C ALA A 111 2.08 21.66 -7.76
N ILE A 112 2.45 22.16 -6.58
CA ILE A 112 3.11 21.34 -5.55
C ILE A 112 2.13 20.29 -5.06
N VAL A 113 2.57 19.04 -4.96
CA VAL A 113 1.79 17.97 -4.34
C VAL A 113 2.42 17.61 -3.01
N GLN A 114 1.88 18.13 -1.91
CA GLN A 114 2.42 17.88 -0.57
C GLN A 114 1.31 17.38 0.36
N GLU A 115 1.14 16.07 0.38
CA GLU A 115 0.21 15.37 1.29
C GLU A 115 0.93 14.86 2.55
N TRP A 116 2.27 14.91 2.56
CA TRP A 116 3.07 14.64 3.76
C TRP A 116 2.97 15.83 4.71
N THR A 117 1.90 15.85 5.49
CA THR A 117 1.66 16.84 6.54
C THR A 117 2.01 16.27 7.92
N ASN A 118 2.58 17.10 8.79
CA ASN A 118 2.88 16.71 10.18
C ASN A 118 1.62 16.47 11.04
N SER A 119 0.44 16.83 10.53
CA SER A 119 -0.86 16.44 11.09
C SER A 119 -1.26 15.08 10.53
N CYS A 120 -0.89 14.01 11.24
CA CYS A 120 -1.51 12.71 11.01
C CYS A 120 -2.69 12.55 11.98
N PRO A 121 -3.86 12.07 11.54
CA PRO A 121 -4.87 11.54 12.45
C PRO A 121 -4.41 10.18 13.01
N CYS A 122 -3.18 10.05 13.51
CA CYS A 122 -2.62 8.81 14.06
C CYS A 122 -3.11 8.66 15.52
N PRO A 123 -3.60 7.50 15.99
CA PRO A 123 -3.98 7.34 17.39
C PRO A 123 -2.82 6.75 18.20
N ASN A 124 -2.68 7.32 19.38
CA ASN A 124 -2.16 6.72 20.61
C ASN A 124 -0.79 6.01 20.51
N ASN A 125 0.24 6.75 20.92
CA ASN A 125 1.64 6.39 21.18
C ASN A 125 2.64 6.43 20.02
N LEU A 126 2.20 6.52 18.76
CA LEU A 126 3.08 6.89 17.66
C LEU A 126 2.97 8.40 17.47
N GLY A 127 4.04 9.14 17.80
CA GLY A 127 4.12 10.57 17.54
C GLY A 127 3.90 10.89 16.04
N PRO A 128 3.73 12.18 15.68
CA PRO A 128 3.55 12.57 14.28
C PRO A 128 4.68 12.00 13.39
N PRO A 129 4.42 11.78 12.09
CA PRO A 129 5.46 11.35 11.16
C PRO A 129 6.69 12.26 11.27
N ASP A 130 7.84 11.64 11.50
CA ASP A 130 9.13 12.31 11.63
C ASP A 130 9.99 11.92 10.43
N ILE A 131 9.79 12.66 9.35
CA ILE A 131 10.54 12.50 8.11
C ILE A 131 11.50 13.67 7.92
N THR A 132 12.77 13.34 7.76
CA THR A 132 13.79 14.31 7.36
C THR A 132 14.01 14.20 5.85
N TYR A 133 13.74 15.29 5.14
CA TYR A 133 13.89 15.35 3.67
C TYR A 133 15.34 15.53 3.22
N ASN A 134 16.28 15.72 4.14
CA ASN A 134 17.68 15.94 3.83
C ASN A 134 18.59 15.39 4.93
N GLY A 135 19.88 15.28 4.64
CA GLY A 135 20.87 14.99 5.66
C GLY A 135 22.28 14.85 5.11
N ASN A 136 23.24 14.65 6.02
CA ASN A 136 24.65 14.52 5.66
C ASN A 136 25.07 13.05 5.56
N ILE A 137 25.91 12.76 4.58
CA ILE A 137 26.62 11.49 4.38
C ILE A 137 28.11 11.79 4.34
N GLY A 138 28.82 11.36 5.37
CA GLY A 138 30.22 11.76 5.57
C GLY A 138 30.36 13.24 5.92
N THR A 139 31.53 13.81 5.63
CA THR A 139 31.90 15.18 6.02
C THR A 139 31.37 16.24 5.06
N ASN A 140 31.33 15.94 3.76
CA ASN A 140 30.99 16.91 2.70
C ASN A 140 29.81 16.50 1.82
N GLY A 141 29.26 15.29 2.03
CA GLY A 141 28.15 14.77 1.26
C GLY A 141 26.80 15.15 1.86
N GLN A 142 25.88 15.59 1.01
CA GLN A 142 24.50 15.88 1.37
C GLN A 142 23.54 15.12 0.46
N TYR A 143 22.49 14.57 1.03
CA TYR A 143 21.39 14.00 0.27
C TYR A 143 20.10 14.76 0.54
N LYS A 144 19.18 14.72 -0.43
CA LYS A 144 17.86 15.30 -0.35
C LYS A 144 16.83 14.40 -1.03
N LEU A 145 15.73 14.13 -0.35
CA LEU A 145 14.53 13.56 -0.96
C LEU A 145 13.80 14.66 -1.73
N LEU A 146 13.68 14.51 -3.04
CA LEU A 146 13.05 15.49 -3.92
C LEU A 146 11.55 15.19 -4.11
N ALA A 147 11.20 13.92 -4.27
CA ALA A 147 9.83 13.49 -4.52
C ALA A 147 9.55 12.05 -4.05
N TYR A 148 8.28 11.75 -3.85
CA TYR A 148 7.63 10.48 -3.53
C TYR A 148 6.21 10.50 -4.14
N ARG A 149 5.88 9.54 -4.99
CA ARG A 149 4.54 9.36 -5.57
C ARG A 149 4.04 7.96 -5.31
N TYR A 150 2.81 7.83 -4.82
CA TYR A 150 2.13 6.56 -4.62
C TYR A 150 1.11 6.31 -5.74
N ASN A 151 1.25 5.17 -6.41
CA ASN A 151 0.27 4.65 -7.37
C ASN A 151 -0.60 3.61 -6.66
N ALA A 152 -1.88 3.95 -6.44
CA ALA A 152 -2.85 3.11 -5.75
C ALA A 152 -3.26 1.86 -6.55
N THR A 153 -3.27 1.94 -7.88
CA THR A 153 -3.61 0.82 -8.77
C THR A 153 -2.57 -0.29 -8.69
N ASP A 154 -1.30 0.08 -8.80
CA ASP A 154 -0.18 -0.86 -8.78
C ASP A 154 0.31 -1.19 -7.36
N LYS A 155 -0.20 -0.47 -6.35
CA LYS A 155 0.30 -0.49 -4.97
C LYS A 155 1.83 -0.28 -4.95
N THR A 156 2.32 0.74 -5.64
CA THR A 156 3.76 1.06 -5.71
C THR A 156 4.04 2.50 -5.33
N GLY A 157 5.10 2.71 -4.56
CA GLY A 157 5.66 4.04 -4.30
C GLY A 157 6.93 4.24 -5.12
N THR A 158 7.09 5.41 -5.73
CA THR A 158 8.33 5.80 -6.40
C THR A 158 8.89 7.04 -5.73
N PHE A 159 10.16 7.00 -5.33
CA PHE A 159 10.82 8.15 -4.69
C PHE A 159 12.13 8.51 -5.37
N LEU A 160 12.45 9.80 -5.34
CA LEU A 160 13.57 10.41 -6.03
C LEU A 160 14.51 11.07 -5.03
N VAL A 161 15.76 10.61 -4.99
CA VAL A 161 16.79 11.15 -4.10
C VAL A 161 17.90 11.80 -4.90
N GLU A 162 18.30 12.98 -4.44
CA GLU A 162 19.48 13.71 -4.88
C GLU A 162 20.64 13.46 -3.91
N GLY A 163 21.83 13.23 -4.44
CA GLY A 163 23.09 13.22 -3.70
C GLY A 163 24.08 14.21 -4.28
N LYS A 164 24.75 14.99 -3.42
CA LYS A 164 25.69 16.03 -3.81
C LYS A 164 26.88 16.07 -2.86
N GLU A 165 28.09 16.16 -3.41
CA GLU A 165 29.31 16.42 -2.64
C GLU A 165 29.71 17.91 -2.76
N GLY A 166 29.61 18.67 -1.67
CA GLY A 166 29.97 20.09 -1.66
C GLY A 166 29.25 20.93 -2.73
N THR A 167 30.01 21.60 -3.60
CA THR A 167 29.49 22.44 -4.69
C THR A 167 29.37 21.69 -6.04
N LEU A 168 29.64 20.38 -6.06
CA LEU A 168 29.74 19.58 -7.29
C LEU A 168 28.37 19.23 -7.90
N ALA A 169 28.41 18.63 -9.10
CA ALA A 169 27.21 18.19 -9.81
C ALA A 169 26.47 17.10 -9.04
N ALA A 170 25.16 17.27 -8.85
CA ALA A 170 24.33 16.32 -8.14
C ALA A 170 24.04 15.06 -8.97
N ALA A 171 23.88 13.93 -8.30
CA ALA A 171 23.39 12.68 -8.88
C ALA A 171 21.98 12.40 -8.37
N HIS A 172 21.13 11.85 -9.24
CA HIS A 172 19.73 11.55 -8.91
C HIS A 172 19.43 10.07 -9.12
N ILE A 173 18.76 9.47 -8.13
CA ILE A 173 18.33 8.07 -8.16
C ILE A 173 16.82 8.02 -7.91
N ALA A 174 16.09 7.38 -8.82
CA ALA A 174 14.69 7.05 -8.64
C ALA A 174 14.54 5.56 -8.30
N VAL A 175 13.77 5.25 -7.26
CA VAL A 175 13.54 3.88 -6.80
C VAL A 175 12.04 3.63 -6.71
N LYS A 176 11.58 2.58 -7.38
CA LYS A 176 10.20 2.10 -7.31
C LYS A 176 10.13 0.88 -6.41
N VAL A 177 9.22 0.90 -5.45
CA VAL A 177 9.02 -0.13 -4.43
C VAL A 177 7.55 -0.52 -4.37
N SER A 178 7.26 -1.80 -4.18
CA SER A 178 5.89 -2.21 -3.84
C SER A 178 5.56 -1.75 -2.43
N VAL A 179 4.35 -1.27 -2.19
CA VAL A 179 3.80 -0.94 -0.87
C VAL A 179 2.77 -2.01 -0.52
N LYS A 180 2.98 -2.68 0.60
CA LYS A 180 2.03 -3.62 1.17
C LYS A 180 1.31 -2.93 2.33
N SER A 181 0.01 -2.79 2.22
CA SER A 181 -0.83 -2.35 3.34
C SER A 181 -1.37 -3.60 4.03
N SER A 182 -0.91 -3.87 5.25
CA SER A 182 -1.56 -4.84 6.13
C SER A 182 -2.35 -4.07 7.17
N SER A 183 -3.64 -4.36 7.31
CA SER A 183 -4.47 -3.87 8.41
C SER A 183 -4.17 -4.69 9.65
N ILE A 184 -3.41 -4.15 10.60
CA ILE A 184 -3.29 -4.77 11.93
C ILE A 184 -4.61 -4.53 12.64
N ASN A 185 -5.19 -5.60 13.22
CA ASN A 185 -6.47 -5.56 13.93
C ASN A 185 -7.66 -5.15 13.05
N PHE A 186 -7.70 -5.61 11.79
CA PHE A 186 -8.90 -5.42 10.97
C PHE A 186 -10.14 -6.00 11.69
N PRO A 187 -11.26 -5.27 11.78
CA PRO A 187 -12.49 -5.78 12.36
C PRO A 187 -13.14 -6.79 11.40
N GLY A 188 -12.73 -8.06 11.48
CA GLY A 188 -13.32 -9.13 10.69
C GLY A 188 -14.77 -9.41 11.09
N VAL A 189 -15.04 -9.34 12.40
CA VAL A 189 -16.37 -9.40 12.98
C VAL A 189 -16.56 -8.18 13.87
N LEU A 190 -17.63 -7.44 13.65
CA LEU A 190 -17.98 -6.25 14.43
C LEU A 190 -19.46 -6.33 14.78
N ALA A 191 -19.77 -6.26 16.07
CA ALA A 191 -21.13 -6.02 16.54
C ALA A 191 -21.20 -4.68 17.29
N ARG A 192 -22.19 -3.87 16.94
CA ARG A 192 -22.40 -2.55 17.55
C ARG A 192 -22.96 -2.66 18.97
N LYS A 193 -23.72 -3.72 19.24
CA LYS A 193 -24.29 -4.07 20.54
C LYS A 193 -23.65 -5.36 21.07
N SER A 194 -24.25 -6.51 20.81
CA SER A 194 -23.90 -7.78 21.44
C SER A 194 -23.40 -8.83 20.44
N VAL A 195 -22.57 -9.74 20.94
CA VAL A 195 -22.09 -10.91 20.21
C VAL A 195 -22.37 -12.12 21.08
N ASP A 196 -23.17 -13.06 20.61
CA ASP A 196 -23.43 -14.33 21.25
C ASP A 196 -23.01 -15.48 20.32
N LEU A 197 -21.78 -16.01 20.52
CA LEU A 197 -21.22 -17.04 19.65
C LEU A 197 -21.62 -18.47 20.03
N ARG A 198 -22.06 -18.74 21.27
CA ARG A 198 -22.46 -20.08 21.78
C ARG A 198 -21.57 -21.29 21.42
N GLY A 199 -20.29 -21.11 21.13
CA GLY A 199 -19.38 -22.19 20.74
C GLY A 199 -18.96 -22.18 19.26
N ARG A 200 -19.50 -21.25 18.47
CA ARG A 200 -19.17 -21.05 17.07
C ARG A 200 -17.78 -20.47 16.88
N THR A 201 -17.17 -20.86 15.76
CA THR A 201 -15.79 -20.49 15.43
C THR A 201 -15.74 -19.20 14.61
N VAL A 202 -14.89 -18.26 15.03
CA VAL A 202 -14.43 -17.15 14.20
C VAL A 202 -12.98 -17.44 13.80
N SER A 203 -12.75 -17.75 12.52
CA SER A 203 -11.44 -18.18 12.02
C SER A 203 -10.80 -17.17 11.05
N GLY A 204 -9.53 -17.42 10.71
CA GLY A 204 -8.74 -16.59 9.80
C GLY A 204 -7.84 -15.58 10.52
N ALA A 205 -6.76 -15.14 9.85
CA ALA A 205 -5.78 -14.22 10.45
C ALA A 205 -6.38 -12.85 10.80
N ASN A 206 -7.45 -12.45 10.11
CA ASN A 206 -8.21 -11.22 10.38
C ASN A 206 -9.51 -11.48 11.16
N GLY A 207 -9.68 -12.66 11.77
CA GLY A 207 -10.83 -13.04 12.60
C GLY A 207 -10.91 -12.31 13.95
N ASN A 208 -10.59 -11.01 13.99
CA ASN A 208 -10.74 -10.19 15.19
C ASN A 208 -12.21 -9.85 15.41
N VAL A 209 -12.63 -9.86 16.67
CA VAL A 209 -14.00 -9.58 17.08
C VAL A 209 -14.04 -8.26 17.85
N TYR A 210 -14.83 -7.32 17.37
CA TYR A 210 -15.14 -6.06 18.05
C TYR A 210 -16.57 -6.11 18.57
N TYR A 211 -16.74 -5.76 19.85
CA TYR A 211 -18.05 -5.71 20.49
C TYR A 211 -18.14 -4.53 21.43
N ASN A 212 -19.37 -4.13 21.76
CA ASN A 212 -19.61 -3.10 22.75
C ASN A 212 -19.75 -3.74 24.14
N PRO A 213 -18.81 -3.48 25.08
CA PRO A 213 -18.85 -4.10 26.40
C PRO A 213 -20.14 -3.77 27.16
N ALA A 214 -20.77 -2.62 26.91
CA ALA A 214 -22.01 -2.22 27.57
C ALA A 214 -23.18 -3.21 27.36
N PHE A 215 -23.15 -4.00 26.29
CA PHE A 215 -24.17 -5.00 25.95
C PHE A 215 -23.67 -6.45 26.12
N SER A 216 -22.57 -6.64 26.83
CA SER A 216 -21.95 -7.95 27.05
C SER A 216 -22.20 -8.49 28.46
N ASN A 217 -21.85 -9.76 28.70
CA ASN A 217 -21.88 -10.35 30.03
C ASN A 217 -20.89 -9.72 31.03
N ASN A 218 -19.94 -8.89 30.56
CA ASN A 218 -19.02 -8.16 31.42
C ASN A 218 -18.77 -6.72 30.92
N PRO A 219 -19.61 -5.76 31.34
CA PRO A 219 -19.49 -4.35 30.94
C PRO A 219 -18.23 -3.62 31.41
N SER A 220 -17.41 -4.23 32.27
CA SER A 220 -16.19 -3.60 32.79
C SER A 220 -14.97 -3.76 31.89
N LEU A 221 -15.05 -4.60 30.85
CA LEU A 221 -13.95 -4.80 29.90
C LEU A 221 -13.81 -3.59 28.96
N THR A 222 -12.58 -3.12 28.76
CA THR A 222 -12.29 -1.90 27.97
C THR A 222 -11.08 -2.01 27.06
N ALA A 223 -10.41 -3.17 27.06
CA ALA A 223 -9.17 -3.39 26.32
C ALA A 223 -9.34 -4.50 25.28
N ALA A 224 -8.27 -5.24 25.01
CA ALA A 224 -8.26 -6.37 24.11
C ALA A 224 -7.63 -7.59 24.78
N ALA A 225 -7.95 -8.77 24.28
CA ALA A 225 -7.26 -10.01 24.63
C ALA A 225 -6.92 -10.78 23.35
N ALA A 226 -5.63 -11.00 23.11
CA ALA A 226 -5.12 -11.84 22.03
C ALA A 226 -5.18 -13.32 22.43
N PRO A 227 -5.07 -14.26 21.47
CA PRO A 227 -4.95 -15.68 21.77
C PRO A 227 -3.77 -15.95 22.73
N GLY A 228 -4.05 -16.71 23.80
CA GLY A 228 -3.06 -17.06 24.82
C GLY A 228 -2.91 -16.06 25.97
N ASP A 229 -3.59 -14.90 25.93
CA ASP A 229 -3.55 -13.94 27.03
C ASP A 229 -4.21 -14.50 28.31
N PRO A 230 -3.68 -14.22 29.52
CA PRO A 230 -4.24 -14.77 30.77
C PRO A 230 -5.70 -14.38 31.04
N ASN A 231 -6.14 -13.23 30.51
CA ASN A 231 -7.51 -12.71 30.66
C ASN A 231 -8.43 -13.14 29.50
N ARG A 232 -7.96 -13.92 28.52
CA ARG A 232 -8.71 -14.30 27.31
C ARG A 232 -10.07 -14.92 27.62
N LEU A 233 -10.14 -15.79 28.63
CA LEU A 233 -11.40 -16.41 29.06
C LEU A 233 -12.46 -15.39 29.51
N GLN A 234 -12.07 -14.25 30.07
CA GLN A 234 -13.03 -13.20 30.46
C GLN A 234 -13.68 -12.56 29.23
N TYR A 235 -12.91 -12.37 28.15
CA TYR A 235 -13.40 -11.81 26.89
C TYR A 235 -14.27 -12.83 26.15
N LEU A 236 -13.88 -14.10 26.11
CA LEU A 236 -14.71 -15.18 25.54
C LEU A 236 -16.06 -15.30 26.26
N ASN A 237 -16.05 -15.23 27.60
CA ASN A 237 -17.27 -15.22 28.40
C ASN A 237 -18.15 -13.98 28.16
N ALA A 238 -17.56 -12.83 27.81
CA ALA A 238 -18.29 -11.63 27.46
C ALA A 238 -19.05 -11.78 26.12
N LEU A 239 -18.54 -12.60 25.20
CA LEU A 239 -19.15 -12.94 23.91
C LEU A 239 -20.05 -14.20 23.95
N TRP A 240 -20.32 -14.73 25.16
CA TRP A 240 -21.02 -16.01 25.37
C TRP A 240 -20.48 -17.18 24.50
N SER A 241 -19.19 -17.16 24.15
CA SER A 241 -18.60 -18.15 23.22
C SER A 241 -18.42 -19.54 23.82
N GLY A 242 -18.70 -19.70 25.12
CA GLY A 242 -18.45 -20.92 25.87
C GLY A 242 -17.00 -21.05 26.36
N PRO A 243 -16.64 -22.19 26.99
CA PRO A 243 -15.36 -22.39 27.67
C PRO A 243 -14.16 -22.60 26.72
N SER A 244 -14.42 -22.86 25.43
CA SER A 244 -13.38 -23.08 24.42
C SER A 244 -13.04 -21.76 23.71
N ASP A 245 -11.76 -21.56 23.39
CA ASP A 245 -11.33 -20.42 22.57
C ASP A 245 -11.65 -20.71 21.10
N ASN A 246 -12.83 -20.28 20.67
CA ASN A 246 -13.32 -20.45 19.31
C ASN A 246 -13.06 -19.21 18.43
N VAL A 247 -12.30 -18.23 18.92
CA VAL A 247 -11.97 -17.03 18.16
C VAL A 247 -10.47 -17.06 17.85
N SER A 248 -10.10 -17.12 16.57
CA SER A 248 -8.69 -17.20 16.17
C SER A 248 -7.95 -15.86 16.34
N GLY A 249 -8.68 -14.74 16.22
CA GLY A 249 -8.12 -13.39 16.34
C GLY A 249 -8.19 -12.79 17.75
N THR A 250 -7.84 -11.51 17.82
CA THR A 250 -7.94 -10.70 19.05
C THR A 250 -9.38 -10.28 19.28
N ILE A 251 -9.83 -10.32 20.54
CA ILE A 251 -11.16 -9.83 20.94
C ILE A 251 -10.98 -8.42 21.54
N PHE A 252 -11.71 -7.45 21.01
CA PHE A 252 -11.67 -6.05 21.42
C PHE A 252 -12.98 -5.63 22.08
N ALA A 253 -12.90 -5.26 23.36
CA ALA A 253 -14.00 -4.63 24.10
C ALA A 253 -14.04 -3.12 23.80
N TYR A 254 -14.33 -2.79 22.55
CA TYR A 254 -14.28 -1.42 22.05
C TYR A 254 -15.45 -1.16 21.09
N PRO A 255 -16.36 -0.22 21.42
CA PRO A 255 -17.51 0.07 20.58
C PRO A 255 -17.08 0.79 19.30
N LEU A 256 -17.39 0.19 18.16
CA LEU A 256 -17.20 0.78 16.84
C LEU A 256 -18.54 1.08 16.20
N ASN A 257 -18.63 2.24 15.57
CA ASN A 257 -19.84 2.69 14.89
C ASN A 257 -19.53 3.09 13.44
N PRO A 258 -19.16 2.11 12.58
CA PRO A 258 -18.95 2.39 11.17
C PRO A 258 -20.21 2.96 10.53
N THR A 259 -20.07 4.07 9.82
CA THR A 259 -21.15 4.69 9.05
C THR A 259 -20.96 4.37 7.58
N ILE A 260 -21.80 3.48 7.04
CA ILE A 260 -21.84 3.13 5.61
C ILE A 260 -23.22 3.56 5.08
N PRO A 261 -23.31 4.20 3.90
CA PRO A 261 -24.61 4.52 3.31
C PRO A 261 -25.43 3.25 3.08
N THR A 262 -26.64 3.21 3.63
CA THR A 262 -27.58 2.09 3.51
C THR A 262 -28.64 2.31 2.44
N ASP A 263 -28.75 3.54 1.91
CA ASP A 263 -29.65 3.84 0.80
C ASP A 263 -29.01 3.45 -0.56
N PRO A 264 -29.75 2.77 -1.44
CA PRO A 264 -29.27 2.48 -2.79
C PRO A 264 -29.06 3.78 -3.57
N PRO A 265 -27.92 3.94 -4.28
CA PRO A 265 -27.69 5.10 -5.13
C PRO A 265 -28.74 5.21 -6.26
N PRO A 266 -29.03 6.43 -6.74
CA PRO A 266 -29.91 6.61 -7.90
C PRO A 266 -29.45 5.79 -9.10
N GLY A 267 -30.36 5.01 -9.68
CA GLY A 267 -30.06 4.12 -10.81
C GLY A 267 -29.56 2.72 -10.43
N ALA A 268 -29.62 2.35 -9.15
CA ALA A 268 -29.52 0.95 -8.74
C ALA A 268 -30.56 0.09 -9.50
N ILE A 269 -30.16 -1.11 -9.92
CA ILE A 269 -31.06 -2.04 -10.59
C ILE A 269 -31.89 -2.74 -9.53
N ASP A 270 -33.19 -2.56 -9.59
CA ASP A 270 -34.14 -3.27 -8.74
C ASP A 270 -34.31 -4.72 -9.22
N LEU A 271 -34.08 -5.66 -8.31
CA LEU A 271 -34.27 -7.10 -8.49
C LEU A 271 -35.55 -7.60 -7.80
N GLY A 272 -36.21 -6.78 -6.98
CA GLY A 272 -37.35 -7.16 -6.16
C GLY A 272 -37.04 -8.34 -5.25
N LEU A 273 -38.03 -9.22 -5.08
CA LEU A 273 -37.94 -10.44 -4.29
C LEU A 273 -37.16 -11.56 -5.02
N VAL A 274 -36.05 -12.00 -4.44
CA VAL A 274 -35.18 -13.04 -5.00
C VAL A 274 -35.44 -14.39 -4.30
N LYS A 275 -36.29 -15.22 -4.92
CA LYS A 275 -36.64 -16.59 -4.45
C LYS A 275 -36.01 -17.72 -5.26
N GLU A 276 -35.56 -17.41 -6.47
CA GLU A 276 -35.03 -18.36 -7.43
C GLU A 276 -33.52 -18.16 -7.59
N SER A 277 -32.83 -19.16 -8.14
CA SER A 277 -31.41 -19.01 -8.44
C SER A 277 -31.21 -17.95 -9.52
N LEU A 278 -30.29 -17.03 -9.25
CA LEU A 278 -30.07 -15.85 -10.09
C LEU A 278 -28.56 -15.66 -10.27
N THR A 279 -28.16 -15.20 -11.45
CA THR A 279 -26.79 -14.74 -11.69
C THR A 279 -26.82 -13.27 -12.08
N ILE A 280 -26.09 -12.46 -11.34
CA ILE A 280 -25.88 -11.05 -11.64
C ILE A 280 -24.39 -10.81 -11.87
N SER A 281 -24.07 -9.82 -12.70
CA SER A 281 -22.68 -9.48 -13.03
C SER A 281 -22.48 -7.98 -13.10
N ASN A 282 -21.23 -7.58 -12.95
CA ASN A 282 -20.78 -6.27 -13.37
C ASN A 282 -20.27 -6.34 -14.83
N ASN A 283 -20.79 -5.49 -15.71
CA ASN A 283 -20.40 -5.46 -17.12
C ASN A 283 -19.71 -4.14 -17.52
N THR A 284 -19.43 -3.24 -16.56
CA THR A 284 -19.14 -1.82 -16.84
C THR A 284 -17.80 -1.30 -16.29
N GLY A 285 -16.97 -2.11 -15.63
CA GLY A 285 -15.63 -1.71 -15.17
C GLY A 285 -15.59 -0.88 -13.87
N GLY A 286 -16.72 -0.35 -13.41
CA GLY A 286 -16.89 0.41 -12.15
C GLY A 286 -17.94 -0.24 -11.23
N ILE A 287 -18.20 0.31 -10.04
CA ILE A 287 -19.12 -0.32 -9.07
C ILE A 287 -20.53 -0.46 -9.66
N LYS A 288 -21.12 -1.64 -9.54
CA LYS A 288 -22.52 -1.91 -9.91
C LYS A 288 -23.40 -1.99 -8.68
N TYR A 289 -24.53 -1.29 -8.71
CA TYR A 289 -25.47 -1.23 -7.60
C TYR A 289 -26.77 -1.98 -7.94
N TYR A 290 -27.21 -2.83 -7.02
CA TYR A 290 -28.50 -3.54 -7.07
C TYR A 290 -29.30 -3.19 -5.82
N ASN A 291 -30.61 -3.12 -6.00
CA ASN A 291 -31.59 -3.05 -4.92
C ASN A 291 -32.37 -4.35 -4.89
N VAL A 292 -32.57 -4.92 -3.71
CA VAL A 292 -33.27 -6.18 -3.50
C VAL A 292 -34.25 -5.97 -2.36
N GLU A 293 -35.52 -6.31 -2.59
CA GLU A 293 -36.51 -6.27 -1.52
C GLU A 293 -36.13 -7.29 -0.43
N LYS A 294 -35.98 -8.56 -0.82
CA LYS A 294 -35.70 -9.68 0.08
C LYS A 294 -35.02 -10.83 -0.65
N ILE A 295 -34.13 -11.55 0.03
CA ILE A 295 -33.55 -12.81 -0.46
C ILE A 295 -34.14 -13.95 0.37
N ASP A 296 -34.91 -14.83 -0.26
CA ASP A 296 -35.64 -15.89 0.44
C ASP A 296 -35.45 -17.24 -0.25
N PHE A 297 -34.44 -17.98 0.22
CA PHE A 297 -34.03 -19.24 -0.37
C PHE A 297 -34.41 -20.43 0.53
N ASP A 298 -35.50 -21.09 0.16
CA ASP A 298 -36.05 -22.22 0.91
C ASP A 298 -35.17 -23.48 0.89
N THR A 299 -34.62 -23.89 -0.27
CA THR A 299 -33.67 -25.02 -0.37
C THR A 299 -32.82 -24.98 -1.63
N GLY A 300 -31.50 -25.08 -1.49
CA GLY A 300 -30.55 -25.34 -2.59
C GLY A 300 -30.48 -24.27 -3.69
N ARG A 301 -30.97 -23.06 -3.43
CA ARG A 301 -30.94 -21.95 -4.40
C ARG A 301 -29.62 -21.20 -4.31
N THR A 302 -29.16 -20.64 -5.42
CA THR A 302 -27.90 -19.88 -5.45
C THR A 302 -28.06 -18.53 -6.11
N LEU A 303 -27.68 -17.46 -5.41
CA LEU A 303 -27.39 -16.15 -5.99
C LEU A 303 -25.90 -16.11 -6.34
N THR A 304 -25.57 -16.10 -7.62
CA THR A 304 -24.18 -15.98 -8.11
C THR A 304 -23.91 -14.55 -8.52
N VAL A 305 -22.86 -13.95 -7.98
CA VAL A 305 -22.46 -12.58 -8.26
C VAL A 305 -21.07 -12.59 -8.89
N ASP A 306 -21.00 -12.27 -10.19
CA ASP A 306 -19.73 -12.17 -10.90
C ASP A 306 -19.12 -10.76 -10.74
N THR A 307 -18.01 -10.69 -10.00
CA THR A 307 -17.27 -9.46 -9.69
C THR A 307 -16.02 -9.28 -10.56
N THR A 308 -15.86 -10.06 -11.64
CA THR A 308 -14.67 -10.03 -12.51
C THR A 308 -14.34 -8.64 -13.03
N GLN A 309 -15.36 -7.91 -13.51
CA GLN A 309 -15.20 -6.58 -14.11
C GLN A 309 -15.28 -5.45 -13.07
N GLY A 310 -15.46 -5.76 -11.79
CA GLY A 310 -15.48 -4.78 -10.71
C GLY A 310 -16.52 -5.09 -9.63
N PRO A 311 -16.55 -4.27 -8.56
CA PRO A 311 -17.38 -4.54 -7.39
C PRO A 311 -18.89 -4.50 -7.67
N VAL A 312 -19.65 -5.26 -6.89
CA VAL A 312 -21.11 -5.34 -6.88
C VAL A 312 -21.63 -5.11 -5.47
N TYR A 313 -22.44 -4.07 -5.29
CA TYR A 313 -23.07 -3.76 -4.00
C TYR A 313 -24.56 -4.04 -4.13
N ILE A 314 -25.07 -4.85 -3.21
CA ILE A 314 -26.48 -5.22 -3.11
C ILE A 314 -27.02 -4.56 -1.86
N TYR A 315 -27.98 -3.66 -2.05
CA TYR A 315 -28.77 -3.07 -0.99
C TYR A 315 -29.99 -3.94 -0.77
N ILE A 316 -30.24 -4.36 0.46
CA ILE A 316 -31.39 -5.20 0.83
C ILE A 316 -32.31 -4.38 1.75
N GLU A 317 -33.59 -4.33 1.42
CA GLU A 317 -34.60 -3.51 2.12
C GLU A 317 -35.27 -4.24 3.30
N ASP A 318 -35.23 -5.57 3.32
CA ASP A 318 -35.84 -6.44 4.32
C ASP A 318 -34.81 -7.54 4.72
N GLU A 319 -35.25 -8.78 4.92
CA GLU A 319 -34.41 -9.88 5.39
C GLU A 319 -33.66 -10.70 4.32
N ILE A 320 -32.62 -11.40 4.77
CA ILE A 320 -31.95 -12.48 4.04
C ILE A 320 -32.24 -13.80 4.74
N ILE A 321 -33.00 -14.70 4.13
CA ILE A 321 -33.25 -16.05 4.63
C ILE A 321 -32.57 -17.07 3.72
N LEU A 322 -31.62 -17.81 4.27
CA LEU A 322 -30.98 -18.93 3.61
C LEU A 322 -31.26 -20.23 4.36
N LYS A 323 -31.81 -21.24 3.67
CA LYS A 323 -32.08 -22.58 4.22
C LYS A 323 -31.51 -23.71 3.36
N GLY A 324 -31.38 -24.91 3.95
CA GLY A 324 -30.86 -26.10 3.29
C GLY A 324 -29.41 -25.95 2.85
N ASN A 325 -29.15 -26.07 1.55
CA ASN A 325 -27.81 -25.90 0.95
C ASN A 325 -27.72 -24.62 0.10
N SER A 326 -28.55 -23.62 0.39
CA SER A 326 -28.63 -22.38 -0.42
C SER A 326 -27.39 -21.50 -0.24
N LYS A 327 -27.04 -20.73 -1.28
CA LYS A 327 -25.79 -19.97 -1.31
C LYS A 327 -25.94 -18.56 -1.90
N ILE A 328 -25.18 -17.62 -1.37
CA ILE A 328 -24.82 -16.37 -2.04
C ILE A 328 -23.33 -16.47 -2.36
N ARG A 329 -22.95 -16.37 -3.62
CA ARG A 329 -21.56 -16.64 -4.05
C ARG A 329 -20.96 -15.51 -4.83
N ASN A 330 -19.82 -15.03 -4.37
CA ASN A 330 -18.93 -14.18 -5.15
C ASN A 330 -18.04 -15.04 -6.04
N VAL A 331 -18.08 -14.81 -7.35
CA VAL A 331 -17.26 -15.53 -8.32
C VAL A 331 -16.49 -14.57 -9.21
N ARG A 332 -15.40 -15.07 -9.80
CA ARG A 332 -14.74 -14.41 -10.92
C ARG A 332 -14.55 -15.38 -12.08
N SER A 333 -15.06 -14.99 -13.25
CA SER A 333 -14.95 -15.73 -14.50
C SER A 333 -13.57 -15.64 -15.15
N ASP A 334 -12.67 -14.78 -14.65
CA ASP A 334 -11.25 -14.72 -15.07
C ASP A 334 -10.35 -15.76 -14.39
N GLY A 335 -10.90 -16.57 -13.48
CA GLY A 335 -10.17 -17.61 -12.75
C GLY A 335 -9.32 -17.09 -11.59
N GLN A 336 -9.36 -15.79 -11.27
CA GLN A 336 -8.76 -15.27 -10.05
C GLN A 336 -9.67 -15.55 -8.83
N PRO A 337 -9.10 -15.64 -7.62
CA PRO A 337 -9.92 -15.74 -6.40
C PRO A 337 -10.82 -14.50 -6.22
N PRO A 338 -12.09 -14.66 -5.81
CA PRO A 338 -12.94 -13.54 -5.43
C PRO A 338 -12.33 -12.78 -4.24
N ARG A 339 -12.61 -11.48 -4.16
CA ARG A 339 -12.16 -10.63 -3.05
C ARG A 339 -13.36 -10.21 -2.20
N VAL A 340 -13.19 -10.24 -0.88
CA VAL A 340 -14.28 -10.05 0.08
C VAL A 340 -15.00 -8.70 -0.05
N GLY A 341 -14.29 -7.66 -0.48
CA GLY A 341 -14.85 -6.32 -0.64
C GLY A 341 -15.45 -6.02 -2.01
N ASP A 342 -15.28 -6.94 -2.97
CA ASP A 342 -15.87 -6.81 -4.30
C ASP A 342 -17.36 -7.19 -4.28
N LEU A 343 -17.83 -8.03 -3.35
CA LEU A 343 -19.25 -8.26 -3.08
C LEU A 343 -19.63 -7.66 -1.73
N ARG A 344 -20.59 -6.73 -1.72
CA ARG A 344 -21.13 -6.14 -0.50
C ARG A 344 -22.62 -6.37 -0.39
N LEU A 345 -23.05 -6.89 0.76
CA LEU A 345 -24.45 -7.00 1.17
C LEU A 345 -24.68 -5.92 2.23
N ILE A 346 -25.54 -4.94 1.92
CA ILE A 346 -25.77 -3.75 2.73
C ILE A 346 -27.25 -3.73 3.12
N LEU A 347 -27.52 -3.84 4.41
CA LEU A 347 -28.84 -3.80 5.03
C LEU A 347 -28.91 -2.57 5.93
N GLY A 348 -30.08 -1.94 6.03
CA GLY A 348 -30.28 -0.85 6.99
C GLY A 348 -31.32 0.17 6.58
N GLN A 349 -32.50 -0.28 6.15
CA GLN A 349 -33.66 0.57 5.93
C GLN A 349 -34.81 0.31 6.91
N ALA A 350 -34.87 -0.83 7.62
CA ALA A 350 -35.90 -1.08 8.63
C ALA A 350 -35.41 -1.81 9.90
N ASP A 351 -36.27 -1.79 10.94
CA ASP A 351 -36.07 -2.43 12.24
C ASP A 351 -36.12 -3.98 12.18
N PHE A 352 -36.38 -4.57 11.00
CA PHE A 352 -36.56 -6.02 10.81
C PHE A 352 -35.63 -6.62 9.73
N ASP A 353 -34.58 -5.90 9.32
CA ASP A 353 -33.64 -6.34 8.27
C ASP A 353 -32.71 -7.44 8.78
N GLU A 354 -33.23 -8.59 9.18
CA GLU A 354 -32.48 -9.67 9.82
C GLU A 354 -31.81 -10.59 8.77
N ILE A 355 -30.65 -11.16 9.13
CA ILE A 355 -29.99 -12.20 8.32
C ILE A 355 -30.12 -13.54 9.02
N PHE A 356 -30.85 -14.46 8.40
CA PHE A 356 -31.08 -15.81 8.89
C PHE A 356 -30.34 -16.86 8.06
N ILE A 357 -29.42 -17.56 8.72
CA ILE A 357 -28.56 -18.56 8.09
C ILE A 357 -28.81 -19.91 8.74
N TYR A 358 -29.55 -20.79 8.06
CA TYR A 358 -29.88 -22.14 8.54
C TYR A 358 -29.03 -23.22 7.86
N ASP A 359 -29.02 -24.42 8.44
CA ASP A 359 -28.45 -25.64 7.86
C ASP A 359 -27.00 -25.48 7.31
N ASN A 360 -26.75 -25.95 6.08
CA ASN A 360 -25.45 -25.92 5.41
C ASN A 360 -25.44 -24.83 4.33
N THR A 361 -26.01 -23.67 4.64
CA THR A 361 -26.02 -22.51 3.75
C THR A 361 -24.68 -21.79 3.77
N CYS A 362 -24.44 -20.97 2.74
CA CYS A 362 -23.20 -20.23 2.64
C CYS A 362 -23.36 -18.83 2.04
N ILE A 363 -22.74 -17.85 2.68
CA ILE A 363 -22.38 -16.57 2.05
C ILE A 363 -20.88 -16.60 1.78
N ASP A 364 -20.51 -16.75 0.51
CA ASP A 364 -19.15 -17.01 0.03
C ASP A 364 -18.47 -15.71 -0.47
N THR A 365 -17.43 -15.32 0.26
CA THR A 365 -16.51 -14.22 -0.02
C THR A 365 -17.21 -12.87 -0.19
N ALA A 366 -17.90 -12.44 0.87
CA ALA A 366 -18.66 -11.19 0.90
C ALA A 366 -18.37 -10.33 2.14
N PHE A 367 -18.56 -9.02 2.00
CA PHE A 367 -18.70 -8.10 3.12
C PHE A 367 -20.18 -7.89 3.43
N ILE A 368 -20.55 -8.09 4.68
CA ILE A 368 -21.91 -7.95 5.18
C ILE A 368 -21.95 -6.78 6.14
N TYR A 369 -22.84 -5.82 5.88
CA TYR A 369 -23.13 -4.71 6.76
C TYR A 369 -24.62 -4.66 7.07
N ASN A 370 -24.95 -4.74 8.35
CA ASN A 370 -26.30 -4.57 8.87
C ASN A 370 -26.24 -3.65 10.10
N ALA A 371 -26.52 -2.37 9.92
CA ALA A 371 -26.32 -1.40 10.99
C ALA A 371 -27.35 -1.51 12.13
N THR A 372 -28.54 -2.04 11.84
CA THR A 372 -29.75 -1.83 12.64
C THR A 372 -30.38 -3.13 13.12
N SER A 373 -29.87 -4.29 12.68
CA SER A 373 -30.49 -5.57 12.97
C SER A 373 -29.47 -6.71 13.09
N ASP A 374 -30.00 -7.91 13.32
CA ASP A 374 -29.27 -9.08 13.78
C ASP A 374 -28.74 -9.93 12.62
N VAL A 375 -27.62 -10.60 12.88
CA VAL A 375 -27.17 -11.75 12.09
C VAL A 375 -27.34 -13.01 12.93
N HIS A 376 -28.28 -13.84 12.52
CA HIS A 376 -28.63 -15.10 13.15
C HIS A 376 -27.92 -16.29 12.47
N LEU A 377 -27.00 -16.90 13.21
CA LEU A 377 -26.28 -18.09 12.77
C LEU A 377 -26.97 -19.34 13.33
N PHE A 378 -27.87 -19.95 12.57
CA PHE A 378 -28.58 -21.18 12.92
C PHE A 378 -28.05 -22.43 12.19
N GLY A 379 -26.99 -22.27 11.40
CA GLY A 379 -26.44 -23.31 10.54
C GLY A 379 -25.56 -24.35 11.25
N SER A 380 -25.48 -25.55 10.68
CA SER A 380 -24.56 -26.64 11.03
C SER A 380 -23.24 -26.61 10.25
N GLY A 381 -23.15 -25.79 9.21
CA GLY A 381 -21.94 -25.45 8.44
C GLY A 381 -21.54 -26.39 7.30
N ASP A 382 -20.34 -26.11 6.77
CA ASP A 382 -19.61 -26.62 5.58
C ASP A 382 -20.34 -26.55 4.23
N GLY A 383 -21.33 -25.65 4.19
CA GLY A 383 -21.87 -25.06 2.97
C GLY A 383 -20.89 -24.14 2.22
N CYS A 384 -19.81 -23.69 2.86
CA CYS A 384 -18.82 -22.76 2.29
C CYS A 384 -17.51 -23.42 1.81
N PRO A 385 -16.78 -22.81 0.86
CA PRO A 385 -15.57 -23.41 0.30
C PRO A 385 -14.35 -23.40 1.22
N SER A 386 -14.30 -22.52 2.22
CA SER A 386 -13.12 -22.39 3.06
C SER A 386 -12.89 -23.58 4.00
N ASN A 387 -11.65 -23.69 4.48
CA ASN A 387 -11.29 -24.70 5.47
C ASN A 387 -11.79 -24.25 6.85
N GLY A 388 -12.56 -25.11 7.49
CA GLY A 388 -13.19 -24.81 8.77
C GLY A 388 -14.68 -24.69 8.56
N ASN A 389 -15.44 -25.54 9.26
CA ASN A 389 -16.89 -25.62 9.19
C ASN A 389 -17.51 -24.21 9.35
N SER A 390 -17.90 -23.54 8.25
CA SER A 390 -18.39 -22.16 8.26
C SER A 390 -19.70 -22.02 7.48
N ASN A 391 -20.48 -21.00 7.82
CA ASN A 391 -21.65 -20.57 7.05
C ASN A 391 -21.43 -19.21 6.37
N ILE A 392 -20.41 -18.45 6.81
CA ILE A 392 -20.01 -17.20 6.18
C ILE A 392 -18.50 -17.26 5.96
N ASP A 393 -18.09 -17.10 4.71
CA ASP A 393 -16.71 -16.78 4.34
C ASP A 393 -16.67 -15.29 4.01
N GLY A 394 -16.22 -14.45 4.94
CA GLY A 394 -16.37 -13.02 4.77
C GLY A 394 -16.09 -12.17 5.98
N VAL A 395 -16.49 -10.90 5.89
CA VAL A 395 -16.42 -9.92 6.97
C VAL A 395 -17.83 -9.52 7.34
N VAL A 396 -18.16 -9.50 8.64
CA VAL A 396 -19.52 -9.28 9.12
C VAL A 396 -19.55 -8.14 10.12
N TRP A 397 -20.23 -7.05 9.76
CA TRP A 397 -20.50 -5.91 10.63
C TRP A 397 -22.00 -5.80 10.85
N ALA A 398 -22.47 -6.08 12.06
CA ALA A 398 -23.89 -6.16 12.40
C ALA A 398 -24.24 -5.30 13.62
N GLU A 399 -25.53 -5.11 13.91
CA GLU A 399 -25.93 -4.58 15.21
C GLU A 399 -25.64 -5.61 16.30
N ASP A 400 -26.23 -6.79 16.14
CA ASP A 400 -26.04 -7.95 16.99
C ASP A 400 -25.66 -9.17 16.15
N ILE A 401 -24.83 -10.03 16.72
CA ILE A 401 -24.52 -11.34 16.14
C ILE A 401 -24.99 -12.36 17.14
N SER A 402 -25.99 -13.16 16.78
CA SER A 402 -26.65 -14.05 17.72
C SER A 402 -26.78 -15.47 17.18
N ASP A 403 -26.80 -16.40 18.13
CA ASP A 403 -27.07 -17.81 17.89
C ASP A 403 -28.15 -18.27 18.88
N THR A 404 -29.02 -19.18 18.43
CA THR A 404 -30.04 -19.83 19.26
C THR A 404 -29.76 -21.32 19.50
N THR A 405 -28.70 -21.88 18.91
CA THR A 405 -28.43 -23.33 18.86
C THR A 405 -27.05 -23.68 19.44
N THR A 406 -27.00 -24.45 20.53
CA THR A 406 -25.75 -24.80 21.23
C THR A 406 -25.02 -26.02 20.66
N SER A 407 -25.51 -26.62 19.57
CA SER A 407 -25.03 -27.91 19.05
C SER A 407 -24.15 -27.80 17.79
N SER A 408 -23.93 -26.61 17.26
CA SER A 408 -23.13 -26.38 16.05
C SER A 408 -21.86 -25.57 16.37
N THR A 409 -20.74 -25.91 15.75
CA THR A 409 -19.46 -25.17 15.88
C THR A 409 -19.23 -24.20 14.73
N SER A 410 -20.16 -24.13 13.78
CA SER A 410 -19.96 -23.43 12.52
C SER A 410 -20.07 -21.94 12.69
N GLY A 411 -19.21 -21.16 12.07
CA GLY A 411 -19.28 -19.71 12.27
C GLY A 411 -18.82 -18.94 11.06
N ILE A 412 -17.92 -18.01 11.30
CA ILE A 412 -17.48 -17.01 10.35
C ILE A 412 -16.00 -17.25 10.08
N ASN A 413 -15.65 -17.55 8.84
CA ASN A 413 -14.26 -17.60 8.41
C ASN A 413 -13.89 -16.28 7.72
N VAL A 414 -13.00 -15.52 8.33
CA VAL A 414 -12.56 -14.23 7.78
C VAL A 414 -11.36 -14.43 6.86
N PRO A 415 -11.42 -13.98 5.59
CA PRO A 415 -10.30 -14.12 4.67
C PRO A 415 -9.02 -13.41 5.14
N ASP A 416 -7.87 -13.97 4.77
CA ASP A 416 -6.57 -13.36 5.06
C ASP A 416 -6.33 -12.08 4.24
N ASP A 417 -6.85 -12.00 3.02
CA ASP A 417 -6.82 -10.80 2.18
C ASP A 417 -8.11 -9.97 2.35
N VAL A 418 -8.02 -8.93 3.17
CA VAL A 418 -9.07 -7.92 3.36
C VAL A 418 -8.76 -6.62 2.63
N SER A 419 -7.78 -6.60 1.71
CA SER A 419 -7.31 -5.35 1.11
C SER A 419 -8.34 -4.66 0.21
N SER A 420 -9.35 -5.38 -0.29
CA SER A 420 -10.50 -4.83 -1.02
C SER A 420 -11.48 -4.03 -0.13
N LEU A 421 -11.29 -4.05 1.19
CA LEU A 421 -12.12 -3.31 2.16
C LEU A 421 -11.39 -2.09 2.75
N SER A 422 -10.27 -1.67 2.15
CA SER A 422 -9.48 -0.56 2.65
C SER A 422 -10.25 0.76 2.71
N ASP A 423 -11.25 0.95 1.84
CA ASP A 423 -12.13 2.12 1.84
C ASP A 423 -13.00 2.19 3.10
N LEU A 424 -13.44 1.04 3.62
CA LEU A 424 -14.30 0.96 4.79
C LEU A 424 -13.56 1.22 6.10
N LEU A 425 -12.24 1.06 6.13
CA LEU A 425 -11.47 1.34 7.34
C LEU A 425 -11.65 2.79 7.80
N SER A 426 -11.80 3.71 6.84
CA SER A 426 -12.09 5.11 7.13
C SER A 426 -13.41 5.32 7.89
N THR A 427 -14.40 4.43 7.73
CA THR A 427 -15.73 4.60 8.36
C THR A 427 -15.75 4.14 9.80
N THR A 428 -14.89 3.19 10.18
CA THR A 428 -14.88 2.61 11.52
C THR A 428 -14.38 3.56 12.60
N GLY A 429 -13.70 4.65 12.23
CA GLY A 429 -12.98 5.51 13.17
C GLY A 429 -11.79 4.82 13.85
N LEU A 430 -11.60 3.51 13.64
CA LEU A 430 -10.32 2.88 13.87
C LEU A 430 -9.34 3.53 12.90
N ASN A 431 -8.25 4.09 13.41
CA ASN A 431 -7.04 3.89 12.62
C ASN A 431 -6.69 2.44 12.81
N VAL A 432 -7.29 1.59 11.99
CA VAL A 432 -6.68 0.31 11.71
C VAL A 432 -5.31 0.70 11.20
N ASP A 433 -4.27 0.35 11.96
CA ASP A 433 -2.90 0.58 11.59
C ASP A 433 -2.71 -0.13 10.25
N ALA A 434 -2.95 0.60 9.15
CA ALA A 434 -2.49 0.23 7.84
C ALA A 434 -0.98 0.33 7.99
N LYS A 435 -0.37 -0.76 8.42
CA LYS A 435 1.07 -0.89 8.47
C LYS A 435 1.48 -1.04 7.02
N ASN A 436 1.51 0.10 6.34
CA ASN A 436 2.11 0.21 5.04
C ASN A 436 3.58 -0.13 5.24
N GLN A 437 4.05 -1.11 4.49
CA GLN A 437 5.43 -1.54 4.50
C GLN A 437 5.91 -1.56 3.07
N PHE A 438 7.20 -1.30 2.88
CA PHE A 438 7.82 -1.67 1.62
C PHE A 438 7.81 -3.19 1.49
N GLY A 439 7.34 -3.67 0.35
CA GLY A 439 7.65 -4.99 -0.15
C GLY A 439 9.01 -4.98 -0.85
N GLY A 440 9.08 -5.54 -2.05
CA GLY A 440 10.30 -5.58 -2.85
C GLY A 440 10.57 -4.29 -3.63
N VAL A 441 11.85 -4.03 -3.90
CA VAL A 441 12.29 -3.06 -4.90
C VAL A 441 11.92 -3.59 -6.28
N LYS A 442 11.17 -2.80 -7.05
CA LYS A 442 10.73 -3.12 -8.41
C LYS A 442 11.69 -2.54 -9.45
N SER A 443 12.20 -1.35 -9.22
CA SER A 443 13.24 -0.75 -10.08
C SER A 443 14.14 0.18 -9.28
N TRP A 444 15.37 0.31 -9.77
CA TRP A 444 16.38 1.22 -9.26
C TRP A 444 17.10 1.82 -10.46
N GLN A 445 16.98 3.13 -10.65
CA GLN A 445 17.52 3.77 -11.84
C GLN A 445 18.16 5.12 -11.52
N ARG A 446 19.29 5.37 -12.18
CA ARG A 446 19.89 6.70 -12.22
C ARG A 446 19.14 7.54 -13.23
N VAL A 447 18.71 8.73 -12.83
CA VAL A 447 17.96 9.66 -13.68
C VAL A 447 18.74 10.95 -13.91
N LYS A 448 18.47 11.60 -15.03
CA LYS A 448 18.98 12.94 -15.35
C LYS A 448 17.80 13.90 -15.34
N LEU A 449 17.95 15.02 -14.62
CA LEU A 449 16.93 16.05 -14.41
C LEU A 449 17.28 17.39 -15.07
#